data_AF-A0A6V7JUZ4-F1
#
_entry.id   AF-A0A6V7JUZ4-F1
#
_cell.length_a   1.000
_cell.length_b   1.000
_cell.length_c   1.000
_cell.angle_alpha   90.00
_cell.angle_beta   90.00
_cell.angle_gamma   90.00
#
_symmetry.space_group_name_H-M   'P 1'
#
loop_
_entity.id
_entity.type
_entity.pdbx_description
1 polymer ?
#
loop_
_entity_poly.entity_id
_entity_poly.type
_entity_poly.pdbx_seq_one_letter_code
_entity_poly.pdbx_strand_id
1 'polypeptide(L)'
;IQIMADDKISHLSYSMLKTYDDRVKCFINQFDRYFTKERLELEHVTFPPNDSAELNTRSKRYSAVRKRSRGSVTKAENIADAVGIETAFNAYMDVKKKNNAGRELKLPGFEKFTDEQMFFVSFAE
;
A
#
# COMPACT_ATOMS: atom_id res chain seq x y z
N ILE A 1 16.89 3.33 -11.55
CA ILE A 1 16.28 2.00 -11.81
C ILE A 1 16.48 1.74 -13.29
N GLN A 2 17.27 0.73 -13.65
CA GLN A 2 17.54 0.41 -15.05
C GLN A 2 16.32 -0.33 -15.58
N ILE A 3 15.66 0.24 -16.59
CA ILE A 3 14.64 -0.46 -17.37
C ILE A 3 15.40 -1.40 -18.32
N MET A 4 16.08 -2.40 -17.76
CA MET A 4 16.53 -3.56 -18.53
C MET A 4 15.37 -4.55 -18.43
N ALA A 5 14.43 -4.42 -19.35
CA ALA A 5 13.65 -5.57 -19.73
C ALA A 5 14.64 -6.52 -20.44
N ASP A 6 14.75 -7.75 -19.94
CA ASP A 6 15.39 -8.87 -20.62
C ASP A 6 15.14 -8.80 -22.13
N ASP A 7 16.13 -8.42 -22.95
CA ASP A 7 16.20 -8.45 -24.43
C ASP A 7 14.89 -8.25 -25.24
N LYS A 8 13.89 -7.55 -24.69
CA LYS A 8 12.57 -7.36 -25.30
C LYS A 8 12.32 -5.89 -25.53
N ILE A 9 12.02 -5.55 -26.77
CA ILE A 9 11.63 -4.20 -27.19
C ILE A 9 10.36 -3.80 -26.43
N SER A 10 10.44 -2.70 -25.68
CA SER A 10 9.27 -2.10 -25.02
C SER A 10 8.27 -1.60 -26.06
N HIS A 11 7.00 -1.98 -25.92
CA HIS A 11 5.89 -1.40 -26.71
C HIS A 11 5.50 0.01 -26.26
N LEU A 12 6.08 0.50 -25.15
CA LEU A 12 5.82 1.83 -24.58
C LEU A 12 6.90 2.82 -25.02
N SER A 13 6.48 4.06 -25.30
CA SER A 13 7.41 5.16 -25.58
C SER A 13 8.23 5.52 -24.34
N TYR A 14 9.38 6.15 -24.56
CA TYR A 14 10.21 6.67 -23.46
C TYR A 14 9.42 7.63 -22.54
N SER A 15 8.58 8.50 -23.12
CA SER A 15 7.77 9.43 -22.33
C SER A 15 6.78 8.69 -21.42
N MET A 16 6.14 7.62 -21.90
CA MET A 16 5.25 6.79 -21.09
C MET A 16 5.98 6.11 -19.94
N LEU A 17 7.15 5.51 -20.21
CA LEU A 17 7.98 4.86 -19.20
C LEU A 17 8.44 5.85 -18.12
N LYS A 18 8.86 7.05 -18.54
CA LYS A 18 9.24 8.12 -17.62
C LYS A 18 8.07 8.57 -16.76
N THR A 19 6.90 8.78 -17.35
CA THR A 19 5.69 9.16 -16.59
C THR A 19 5.27 8.06 -15.61
N TYR A 20 5.38 6.79 -16.00
CA TYR A 20 5.11 5.66 -15.11
C TYR A 20 6.07 5.67 -13.91
N ASP A 21 7.38 5.78 -14.14
CA ASP A 21 8.39 5.85 -13.06
C ASP A 21 8.17 7.06 -12.15
N ASP A 22 7.83 8.22 -12.72
CA ASP A 22 7.54 9.43 -11.96
C ASP A 22 6.31 9.27 -11.04
N ARG A 23 5.27 8.54 -11.48
CA ARG A 23 4.09 8.23 -10.64
C ARG A 23 4.39 7.18 -9.57
N VAL A 24 5.16 6.16 -9.91
CA VAL A 24 5.59 5.08 -8.99
C VAL A 24 6.35 5.65 -7.79
N LYS A 25 7.12 6.73 -7.97
CA LYS A 25 7.84 7.40 -6.87
C LYS A 25 6.91 7.87 -5.75
N CYS A 26 5.67 8.29 -6.06
CA CYS A 26 4.70 8.68 -5.04
C CYS A 26 4.36 7.50 -4.13
N PHE A 27 4.05 6.34 -4.72
CA PHE A 27 3.79 5.10 -3.99
C PHE A 27 4.98 4.66 -3.16
N ILE A 28 6.19 4.70 -3.72
CA ILE A 28 7.41 4.35 -2.96
C ILE A 28 7.54 5.27 -1.75
N ASN A 29 7.47 6.59 -1.95
CA ASN A 29 7.65 7.59 -0.89
C ASN A 29 6.57 7.51 0.20
N GLN A 30 5.32 7.24 -0.18
CA GLN A 30 4.21 7.06 0.75
C GLN A 30 4.43 5.81 1.60
N PHE A 31 4.68 4.67 0.95
CA PHE A 31 4.74 3.39 1.64
C PHE A 31 6.05 3.19 2.40
N ASP A 32 7.15 3.86 2.02
CA ASP A 32 8.38 3.90 2.82
C ASP A 32 8.17 4.58 4.20
N ARG A 33 7.12 5.41 4.35
CA ARG A 33 6.77 6.07 5.62
C ARG A 33 5.89 5.22 6.53
N TYR A 34 5.30 4.14 6.02
CA TYR A 34 4.51 3.25 6.85
C TYR A 34 5.42 2.41 7.75
N PHE A 35 5.24 2.57 9.07
CA PHE A 35 5.91 1.77 10.08
C PHE A 35 5.19 0.43 10.23
N THR A 36 5.93 -0.68 10.21
CA THR A 36 5.41 -1.94 10.73
C THR A 36 5.20 -1.77 12.24
N LYS A 37 4.05 -2.22 12.76
CA LYS A 37 3.63 -2.08 14.18
C LYS A 37 4.69 -2.54 15.20
N GLU A 38 5.67 -3.35 14.79
CA GLU A 38 6.86 -3.74 15.58
C GLU A 38 7.73 -2.56 16.08
N ARG A 39 7.48 -1.33 15.64
CA ARG A 39 8.24 -0.14 16.09
C ARG A 39 7.77 0.46 17.41
N LEU A 40 6.50 0.34 17.80
CA LEU A 40 6.01 1.03 19.01
C LEU A 40 6.43 0.35 20.32
N GLU A 41 6.81 -0.93 20.29
CA GLU A 41 7.26 -1.66 21.48
C GLU A 41 8.79 -1.58 21.71
N LEU A 42 9.56 -1.17 20.69
CA LEU A 42 11.03 -1.15 20.76
C LEU A 42 11.66 0.20 21.15
N GLU A 43 10.90 1.30 21.15
CA GLU A 43 11.42 2.61 21.60
C GLU A 43 11.51 2.73 23.13
N HIS A 44 10.97 1.79 23.91
CA HIS A 44 11.04 1.76 25.38
C HIS A 44 12.05 0.77 25.98
N VAL A 45 12.82 0.03 25.17
CA VAL A 45 13.81 -0.89 25.73
C VAL A 45 15.09 -0.12 26.05
N THR A 46 15.34 0.14 27.34
CA THR A 46 16.65 0.56 27.83
C THR A 46 17.57 -0.65 27.84
N PHE A 47 18.76 -0.52 27.25
CA PHE A 47 19.70 -1.63 27.14
C PHE A 47 20.96 -1.36 27.97
N PRO A 48 21.51 -2.39 28.64
CA PRO A 48 22.75 -2.29 29.39
C PRO A 48 23.95 -1.94 28.49
N PRO A 49 25.04 -1.38 29.05
CA PRO A 49 26.16 -0.85 28.27
C PRO A 49 26.99 -1.95 27.59
N ASN A 50 26.95 -1.91 26.25
CA ASN A 50 27.94 -2.31 25.23
C ASN A 50 29.00 -3.39 25.55
N ASP A 51 28.74 -4.62 25.09
CA ASP A 51 29.79 -5.53 24.60
C ASP A 51 29.81 -5.53 23.06
N SER A 52 30.98 -5.29 22.47
CA SER A 52 31.18 -5.04 21.02
C SER A 52 30.83 -6.23 20.11
N ALA A 53 30.86 -7.45 20.64
CA ALA A 53 30.42 -8.66 19.93
C ALA A 53 28.89 -8.74 19.77
N GLU A 54 28.14 -8.11 20.68
CA GLU A 54 26.67 -8.10 20.67
C GLU A 54 26.11 -7.09 19.67
N LEU A 55 26.85 -6.03 19.34
CA LEU A 55 26.45 -4.98 18.39
C LEU A 55 26.14 -5.52 16.98
N ASN A 56 26.88 -6.53 16.50
CA ASN A 56 26.66 -7.10 15.16
C ASN A 56 25.40 -7.97 15.11
N THR A 57 25.20 -8.83 16.11
CA THR A 57 24.02 -9.71 16.24
C THR A 57 22.76 -8.89 16.50
N ARG A 58 22.88 -7.81 17.27
CA ARG A 58 21.82 -6.84 17.59
C ARG A 58 21.46 -5.95 16.40
N SER A 59 22.45 -5.48 15.63
CA SER A 59 22.22 -4.74 14.38
C SER A 59 21.53 -5.61 13.31
N LYS A 60 21.86 -6.91 13.22
CA LYS A 60 21.15 -7.87 12.37
C LYS A 60 19.71 -8.12 12.83
N ARG A 61 19.45 -8.24 14.13
CA ARG A 61 18.09 -8.36 14.69
C ARG A 61 17.26 -7.09 14.51
N TYR A 62 17.82 -5.91 14.75
CA TYR A 62 17.17 -4.64 14.44
C TYR A 62 16.91 -4.46 12.94
N SER A 63 17.78 -4.97 12.07
CA SER A 63 17.56 -4.97 10.61
C SER A 63 16.42 -5.90 10.19
N ALA A 64 16.28 -7.04 10.87
CA ALA A 64 15.18 -7.98 10.67
C ALA A 64 13.83 -7.44 11.21
N VAL A 65 13.83 -6.75 12.35
CA VAL A 65 12.63 -6.12 12.95
C VAL A 65 12.27 -4.79 12.27
N ARG A 66 13.24 -4.09 11.68
CA ARG A 66 13.02 -3.01 10.70
C ARG A 66 12.67 -3.58 9.32
N LYS A 67 11.75 -4.55 9.26
CA LYS A 67 11.06 -4.86 8.01
C LYS A 67 10.14 -3.67 7.68
N ARG A 68 10.76 -2.53 7.39
CA ARG A 68 10.16 -1.37 6.75
C ARG A 68 9.32 -1.92 5.60
N SER A 69 8.09 -1.44 5.46
CA SER A 69 7.46 -1.44 4.15
C SER A 69 8.50 -0.87 3.19
N ARG A 70 9.15 -1.72 2.40
CA ARG A 70 10.08 -1.27 1.38
C ARG A 70 9.17 -0.88 0.25
N GLY A 71 8.78 0.39 0.17
CA GLY A 71 7.89 0.90 -0.88
C GLY A 71 8.41 0.51 -2.27
N SER A 72 9.72 0.39 -2.45
CA SER A 72 10.34 -0.14 -3.66
C SER A 72 10.06 -1.62 -3.96
N VAL A 73 9.84 -2.46 -2.94
CA VAL A 73 9.48 -3.88 -3.04
C VAL A 73 7.97 -4.04 -3.23
N THR A 74 7.16 -3.25 -2.51
CA THR A 74 5.69 -3.38 -2.55
C THR A 74 5.03 -2.51 -3.63
N LYS A 75 5.80 -1.71 -4.38
CA LYS A 75 5.25 -0.74 -5.35
C LYS A 75 4.23 -1.32 -6.33
N ALA A 76 4.43 -2.55 -6.80
CA ALA A 76 3.53 -3.17 -7.77
C ALA A 76 2.18 -3.49 -7.14
N GLU A 77 2.18 -4.16 -5.98
CA GLU A 77 0.98 -4.46 -5.19
C GLU A 77 0.26 -3.18 -4.76
N ASN A 78 0.99 -2.19 -4.24
CA ASN A 78 0.40 -0.92 -3.82
C ASN A 78 -0.32 -0.17 -4.96
N ILE A 79 0.23 -0.24 -6.18
CA ILE A 79 -0.42 0.31 -7.37
C ILE A 79 -1.67 -0.51 -7.72
N ALA A 80 -1.58 -1.84 -7.69
CA ALA A 80 -2.69 -2.72 -7.96
C ALA A 80 -3.84 -2.52 -6.97
N ASP A 81 -3.55 -2.41 -5.67
CA ASP A 81 -4.53 -2.15 -4.61
C ASP A 81 -5.26 -0.82 -4.83
N ALA A 82 -4.50 0.26 -5.08
CA ALA A 82 -5.07 1.59 -5.29
C ALA A 82 -5.92 1.68 -6.56
N VAL A 83 -5.45 1.13 -7.67
CA VAL A 83 -6.21 1.10 -8.93
C VAL A 83 -7.40 0.15 -8.82
N GLY A 84 -7.24 -0.96 -8.11
CA GLY A 84 -8.29 -1.96 -7.91
C GLY A 84 -9.49 -1.38 -7.17
N ILE A 85 -9.26 -0.71 -6.03
CA ILE A 85 -10.35 -0.08 -5.27
C ILE A 85 -11.00 1.08 -6.04
N GLU A 86 -10.21 1.91 -6.74
CA GLU A 86 -10.72 3.00 -7.58
C GLU A 86 -11.63 2.46 -8.68
N THR A 87 -11.17 1.43 -9.39
CA THR A 87 -11.91 0.83 -10.50
C THR A 87 -13.19 0.14 -10.02
N ALA A 88 -13.11 -0.61 -8.92
CA ALA A 88 -14.27 -1.28 -8.33
C ALA A 88 -15.32 -0.28 -7.84
N PHE A 89 -14.90 0.83 -7.21
CA PHE A 89 -15.81 1.88 -6.77
C PHE A 89 -16.48 2.58 -7.95
N ASN A 90 -15.72 2.89 -9.01
CA ASN A 90 -16.29 3.49 -10.23
C ASN A 90 -17.32 2.56 -10.89
N ALA A 91 -17.03 1.25 -10.96
CA ALA A 91 -17.97 0.25 -11.47
C ALA A 91 -19.24 0.18 -10.61
N TYR A 92 -19.11 0.20 -9.28
CA TYR A 92 -20.23 0.24 -8.35
C TYR A 92 -21.12 1.48 -8.59
N MET A 93 -20.52 2.67 -8.72
CA MET A 93 -21.24 3.91 -8.99
C MET A 93 -21.95 3.91 -10.35
N ASP A 94 -21.34 3.31 -11.38
CA ASP A 94 -21.94 3.18 -12.70
C ASP A 94 -23.16 2.25 -12.70
N VAL A 95 -23.08 1.13 -11.97
CA VAL A 95 -24.24 0.23 -11.78
C VAL A 95 -25.37 0.94 -11.05
N LYS A 96 -25.04 1.67 -9.97
CA LYS A 96 -26.01 2.45 -9.19
C LYS A 96 -26.76 3.48 -10.06
N LYS A 97 -26.03 4.21 -10.90
CA LYS A 97 -26.59 5.18 -11.86
C LYS A 97 -27.46 4.51 -12.91
N LYS A 98 -26.99 3.42 -13.54
CA LYS A 98 -27.70 2.75 -14.64
C LYS A 98 -29.01 2.12 -14.21
N ASN A 99 -29.05 1.57 -13.00
CA ASN A 99 -30.22 0.83 -12.52
C ASN A 99 -31.32 1.75 -11.96
N ASN A 100 -31.13 3.08 -11.95
CA ASN A 100 -31.92 4.00 -11.11
C ASN A 100 -32.09 3.46 -9.69
N ALA A 101 -31.09 2.72 -9.21
CA ALA A 101 -31.15 2.10 -7.90
C ALA A 101 -31.23 3.26 -6.92
N GLY A 102 -32.35 3.35 -6.20
CA GLY A 102 -32.50 4.29 -5.11
C GLY A 102 -31.50 3.97 -4.00
N ARG A 103 -31.89 4.24 -2.75
CA ARG A 103 -31.08 3.75 -1.62
C ARG A 103 -31.11 2.22 -1.60
N GLU A 104 -29.94 1.61 -1.52
CA GLU A 104 -29.84 0.15 -1.34
C GLU A 104 -30.38 -0.26 0.03
N LEU A 105 -30.80 -1.52 0.14
CA LEU A 105 -31.22 -2.10 1.41
C LEU A 105 -30.04 -2.07 2.39
N LYS A 106 -30.24 -1.40 3.52
CA LYS A 106 -29.23 -1.28 4.56
C LYS A 106 -29.14 -2.57 5.37
N LEU A 107 -27.92 -2.95 5.74
CA LEU A 107 -27.69 -4.03 6.68
C LEU A 107 -28.16 -3.62 8.08
N PRO A 108 -28.83 -4.52 8.82
CA PRO A 108 -29.22 -4.27 10.21
C PRO A 108 -28.03 -3.86 11.08
N GLY A 109 -28.14 -2.74 11.79
CA GLY A 109 -27.07 -2.18 12.63
C GLY A 109 -26.07 -1.28 11.90
N PHE A 110 -26.17 -1.13 10.58
CA PHE A 110 -25.30 -0.31 9.73
C PHE A 110 -26.07 0.77 8.95
N GLU A 111 -27.33 1.02 9.29
CA GLU A 111 -28.23 1.94 8.57
C GLU A 111 -27.75 3.39 8.57
N LYS A 112 -26.88 3.74 9.52
CA LYS A 112 -26.26 5.07 9.63
C LYS A 112 -25.25 5.36 8.52
N PHE A 113 -24.71 4.34 7.84
CA PHE A 113 -23.70 4.51 6.80
C PHE A 113 -24.35 4.67 5.43
N THR A 114 -23.79 5.54 4.59
CA THR A 114 -24.19 5.62 3.18
C THR A 114 -23.76 4.34 2.43
N ASP A 115 -24.33 4.11 1.24
CA ASP A 115 -23.95 2.90 0.47
C ASP A 115 -22.46 2.97 0.07
N GLU A 116 -21.98 4.18 -0.25
CA GLU A 116 -20.57 4.43 -0.56
C GLU A 116 -19.67 4.19 0.66
N GLN A 117 -20.09 4.58 1.86
CA GLN A 117 -19.35 4.27 3.08
C GLN A 117 -19.33 2.75 3.34
N MET A 118 -20.45 2.06 3.12
CA MET A 118 -20.52 0.61 3.26
C MET A 118 -19.63 -0.12 2.26
N PHE A 119 -19.45 0.40 1.04
CA PHE A 119 -18.49 -0.12 0.08
C PHE A 119 -17.06 -0.09 0.64
N PHE A 120 -16.63 1.01 1.26
CA PHE A 120 -15.29 1.10 1.82
C PHE A 120 -15.13 0.32 3.12
N VAL A 121 -16.20 0.13 3.89
CA VAL A 121 -16.21 -0.80 5.05
C VAL A 121 -15.98 -2.23 4.55
N SER A 122 -16.74 -2.71 3.56
CA SER A 122 -16.60 -4.08 3.07
C SER A 122 -15.25 -4.37 2.41
N PHE A 123 -14.59 -3.35 1.86
CA PHE A 123 -13.22 -3.46 1.36
C PHE A 123 -12.19 -3.68 2.49
N ALA A 124 -12.43 -3.16 3.69
CA ALA A 124 -11.46 -3.10 4.77
C ALA A 124 -11.57 -4.23 5.81
N GLU A 125 -12.66 -5.01 5.79
CA GLU A 125 -12.90 -6.20 6.64
C GLU A 125 -12.10 -7.42 6.16
#